data_AF-H1G6B4-F1
#
_entry.id   AF-H1G6B4-F1
#
_cell.length_a   1.000
_cell.length_b   1.000
_cell.length_c   1.000
_cell.angle_alpha   90.00
_cell.angle_beta   90.00
_cell.angle_gamma   90.00
#
_symmetry.space_group_name_H-M   'P 1'
#
loop_
_entity.id
_entity.type
_entity.pdbx_description
1 polymer ?
#
loop_
_entity_poly.entity_id
_entity_poly.type
_entity_poly.pdbx_seq_one_letter_code
_entity_poly.pdbx_strand_id
1 'polypeptide(L)'
;MKESLATQPAARVVRDLARNYLDQAAQAAHRLSDPQDTEALHDFRVALRRLRSLLAAHKTFVKTWLPKKLRRRVKELAAGTGLARDTEVQIAWMKQQHGQVKSHQRPGYQWMMARLELRLREEYQDLHDALPDAFRRLNKRIQGRLDLIRDDDSPPFGTVTAARLLESAEDFRHQLQRVVGDDGEADEAVHQARIAGKRLRYLLEPVAAELEGGKELVRELKDMQNLMGEIHDIQVFSQELGQASEEAGAERLRRLIDLSLTLSPDHPDVEAARRQDERAGLMSLARDLHDRHEHLMSRLRAKLTEGEGARFLEHLAAGVARLQQVGTDPAVD
;
A
#
# COMPACT_ATOMS: atom_id res chain seq x y z
N MET A 1 -3.32 9.65 34.97
CA MET A 1 -2.73 9.97 33.66
C MET A 1 -2.36 8.66 32.98
N LYS A 2 -2.60 8.51 31.66
CA LYS A 2 -2.08 7.35 30.93
C LYS A 2 -0.55 7.47 30.92
N GLU A 3 0.15 6.46 31.41
CA GLU A 3 1.60 6.38 31.32
C GLU A 3 2.04 6.59 29.87
N SER A 4 3.01 7.48 29.64
CA SER A 4 3.54 7.75 28.30
C SER A 4 4.08 6.47 27.69
N LEU A 5 3.84 6.26 26.39
CA LEU A 5 4.42 5.14 25.65
C LEU A 5 5.94 5.27 25.58
N ALA A 6 6.47 6.50 25.48
CA ALA A 6 7.91 6.76 25.36
C ALA A 6 8.73 6.24 26.55
N THR A 7 8.21 6.30 27.77
CA THR A 7 8.93 5.91 29.00
C THR A 7 8.84 4.41 29.28
N GLN A 8 7.83 3.74 28.74
CA GLN A 8 7.64 2.30 28.93
C GLN A 8 8.71 1.47 28.19
N PRO A 9 9.01 0.25 28.67
CA PRO A 9 9.93 -0.65 27.98
C PRO A 9 9.49 -0.93 26.53
N ALA A 10 10.41 -0.74 25.57
CA ALA A 10 10.13 -0.91 24.15
C ALA A 10 9.53 -2.29 23.80
N ALA A 11 10.00 -3.37 24.44
CA ALA A 11 9.48 -4.71 24.20
C ALA A 11 8.00 -4.84 24.61
N ARG A 12 7.60 -4.21 25.72
CA ARG A 12 6.22 -4.18 26.20
C ARG A 12 5.32 -3.41 25.25
N VAL A 13 5.69 -2.18 24.93
CA VAL A 13 4.92 -1.30 24.01
C VAL A 13 4.70 -1.98 22.65
N VAL A 14 5.72 -2.61 22.09
CA VAL A 14 5.59 -3.32 20.80
C VAL A 14 4.64 -4.52 20.91
N ARG A 15 4.60 -5.25 22.03
CA ARG A 15 3.64 -6.33 22.23
C ARG A 15 2.22 -5.79 22.38
N ASP A 16 2.02 -4.70 23.10
CA ASP A 16 0.71 -4.09 23.33
C ASP A 16 0.12 -3.49 22.04
N LEU A 17 0.95 -2.80 21.25
CA LEU A 17 0.56 -2.35 19.90
C LEU A 17 0.23 -3.53 18.98
N ALA A 18 1.02 -4.62 19.03
CA ALA A 18 0.75 -5.81 18.24
C ALA A 18 -0.58 -6.47 18.63
N ARG A 19 -0.89 -6.51 19.93
CA ARG A 19 -2.18 -7.01 20.45
C ARG A 19 -3.34 -6.15 19.94
N ASN A 20 -3.24 -4.84 20.08
CA ASN A 20 -4.28 -3.91 19.60
C ASN A 20 -4.56 -4.06 18.10
N TYR A 21 -3.53 -4.10 17.24
CA TYR A 21 -3.75 -4.29 15.80
C TYR A 21 -4.28 -5.69 15.46
N LEU A 22 -3.89 -6.71 16.21
CA LEU A 22 -4.40 -8.05 16.03
C LEU A 22 -5.88 -8.16 16.42
N ASP A 23 -6.30 -7.48 17.49
CA ASP A 23 -7.68 -7.42 17.94
C ASP A 23 -8.56 -6.61 16.97
N GLN A 24 -8.06 -5.49 16.44
CA GLN A 24 -8.74 -4.76 15.35
C GLN A 24 -8.93 -5.63 14.11
N ALA A 25 -7.89 -6.39 13.71
CA ALA A 25 -8.00 -7.32 12.61
C ALA A 25 -8.99 -8.45 12.92
N ALA A 26 -9.06 -8.94 14.16
CA ALA A 26 -10.05 -9.94 14.56
C ALA A 26 -11.49 -9.41 14.50
N GLN A 27 -11.73 -8.21 15.02
CA GLN A 27 -13.03 -7.55 14.96
C GLN A 27 -13.48 -7.35 13.50
N ALA A 28 -12.59 -6.85 12.63
CA ALA A 28 -12.90 -6.70 11.21
C ALA A 28 -13.12 -8.05 10.53
N ALA A 29 -12.34 -9.09 10.86
CA ALA A 29 -12.51 -10.44 10.30
C ALA A 29 -13.86 -11.06 10.67
N HIS A 30 -14.40 -10.77 11.85
CA HIS A 30 -15.74 -11.20 12.26
C HIS A 30 -16.84 -10.55 11.42
N ARG A 31 -16.63 -9.33 10.93
CA ARG A 31 -17.59 -8.62 10.07
C ARG A 31 -17.54 -9.08 8.60
N LEU A 32 -16.47 -9.75 8.16
CA LEU A 32 -16.35 -10.26 6.78
C LEU A 32 -17.42 -11.28 6.39
N SER A 33 -18.10 -11.90 7.36
CA SER A 33 -19.23 -12.79 7.07
C SER A 33 -20.53 -12.06 6.75
N ASP A 34 -20.60 -10.74 6.97
CA ASP A 34 -21.74 -9.91 6.62
C ASP A 34 -21.55 -9.31 5.22
N PRO A 35 -22.31 -9.77 4.19
CA PRO A 35 -22.19 -9.24 2.83
C PRO A 35 -22.59 -7.76 2.69
N GLN A 36 -23.28 -7.18 3.69
CA GLN A 36 -23.67 -5.77 3.68
C GLN A 36 -22.58 -4.85 4.25
N ASP A 37 -21.57 -5.40 4.93
CA ASP A 37 -20.48 -4.62 5.50
C ASP A 37 -19.33 -4.47 4.48
N THR A 38 -19.46 -3.45 3.63
CA THR A 38 -18.45 -3.15 2.59
C THR A 38 -17.13 -2.63 3.17
N GLU A 39 -17.08 -2.22 4.43
CA GLU A 39 -15.88 -1.67 5.09
C GLU A 39 -15.08 -2.73 5.86
N ALA A 40 -15.67 -3.89 6.17
CA ALA A 40 -15.02 -4.95 6.94
C ALA A 40 -13.66 -5.38 6.33
N LEU A 41 -13.60 -5.55 5.00
CA LEU A 41 -12.37 -5.90 4.31
C LEU A 41 -11.34 -4.77 4.32
N HIS A 42 -11.80 -3.52 4.22
CA HIS A 42 -10.94 -2.35 4.33
C HIS A 42 -10.27 -2.29 5.71
N ASP A 43 -11.06 -2.37 6.78
CA ASP A 43 -10.58 -2.30 8.16
C ASP A 43 -9.65 -3.47 8.50
N PHE A 44 -10.01 -4.67 8.04
CA PHE A 44 -9.17 -5.86 8.20
C PHE A 44 -7.79 -5.63 7.56
N ARG A 45 -7.76 -5.16 6.32
CA ARG A 45 -6.53 -4.87 5.58
C ARG A 45 -5.71 -3.76 6.25
N VAL A 46 -6.36 -2.72 6.75
CA VAL A 46 -5.69 -1.62 7.48
C VAL A 46 -5.02 -2.16 8.75
N ALA A 47 -5.74 -2.90 9.57
CA ALA A 47 -5.23 -3.47 10.82
C ALA A 47 -4.08 -4.45 10.57
N LEU A 48 -4.22 -5.36 9.60
CA LEU A 48 -3.19 -6.34 9.26
C LEU A 48 -1.93 -5.69 8.67
N ARG A 49 -2.10 -4.63 7.87
CA ARG A 49 -0.98 -3.83 7.35
C ARG A 49 -0.25 -3.10 8.49
N ARG A 50 -0.96 -2.53 9.46
CA ARG A 50 -0.37 -1.89 10.65
C ARG A 50 0.41 -2.91 11.48
N LEU A 51 -0.20 -4.07 11.77
CA LEU A 51 0.48 -5.18 12.45
C LEU A 51 1.77 -5.59 11.73
N ARG A 52 1.70 -5.89 10.42
CA ARG A 52 2.88 -6.25 9.62
C ARG A 52 3.99 -5.20 9.72
N SER A 53 3.60 -3.93 9.67
CA SER A 53 4.52 -2.80 9.66
C SER A 53 5.22 -2.63 11.00
N LEU A 54 4.46 -2.70 12.10
CA LEU A 54 5.00 -2.73 13.46
C LEU A 54 6.00 -3.88 13.63
N LEU A 55 5.64 -5.10 13.20
CA LEU A 55 6.50 -6.27 13.31
C LEU A 55 7.81 -6.14 12.50
N ALA A 56 7.76 -5.41 11.40
CA ALA A 56 8.92 -5.15 10.54
C ALA A 56 9.82 -4.04 11.13
N ALA A 57 9.22 -2.96 11.63
CA ALA A 57 9.92 -1.80 12.18
C ALA A 57 10.66 -2.13 13.49
N HIS A 58 10.08 -2.97 14.34
CA HIS A 58 10.64 -3.33 15.66
C HIS A 58 11.20 -4.75 15.71
N LYS A 59 11.82 -5.20 14.62
CA LYS A 59 12.27 -6.59 14.43
C LYS A 59 13.14 -7.12 15.58
N THR A 60 13.97 -6.27 16.20
CA THR A 60 14.85 -6.64 17.33
C THR A 60 14.05 -7.17 18.51
N PHE A 61 13.01 -6.45 18.95
CA PHE A 61 12.13 -6.88 20.03
C PHE A 61 11.18 -7.99 19.59
N VAL A 62 10.66 -7.91 18.37
CA VAL A 62 9.67 -8.89 17.89
C VAL A 62 10.25 -10.30 17.79
N LYS A 63 11.54 -10.44 17.44
CA LYS A 63 12.20 -11.75 17.35
C LYS A 63 12.24 -12.51 18.67
N THR A 64 12.16 -11.84 19.82
CA THR A 64 12.25 -12.48 21.14
C THR A 64 10.98 -13.25 21.50
N TRP A 65 9.84 -12.90 20.89
CA TRP A 65 8.55 -13.51 21.22
C TRP A 65 7.79 -14.06 20.01
N LEU A 66 8.06 -13.58 18.79
CA LEU A 66 7.38 -13.98 17.56
C LEU A 66 8.33 -14.69 16.57
N PRO A 67 8.19 -16.02 16.40
CA PRO A 67 9.00 -16.79 15.47
C PRO A 67 8.93 -16.27 14.04
N LYS A 68 10.04 -16.43 13.28
CA LYS A 68 10.13 -16.04 11.85
C LYS A 68 8.97 -16.58 11.02
N LYS A 69 8.54 -17.83 11.29
CA LYS A 69 7.41 -18.49 10.60
C LYS A 69 6.08 -17.72 10.75
N LEU A 70 5.78 -17.21 11.95
CA LEU A 70 4.53 -16.46 12.18
C LEU A 70 4.59 -15.06 11.58
N ARG A 71 5.74 -14.38 11.69
CA ARG A 71 5.96 -13.09 11.00
C ARG A 71 5.79 -13.20 9.48
N ARG A 72 6.30 -14.29 8.89
CA ARG A 72 6.14 -14.55 7.45
C ARG A 72 4.67 -14.74 7.08
N ARG A 73 3.89 -15.48 7.88
CA ARG A 73 2.45 -15.67 7.67
C ARG A 73 1.65 -14.36 7.77
N VAL A 74 2.00 -13.46 8.70
CA VAL A 74 1.41 -12.10 8.74
C VAL A 74 1.72 -11.33 7.46
N LYS A 75 2.96 -11.41 6.96
CA LYS A 75 3.36 -10.79 5.68
C LYS A 75 2.57 -11.36 4.51
N GLU A 76 2.49 -12.68 4.39
CA GLU A 76 1.77 -13.40 3.33
C GLU A 76 0.28 -13.02 3.34
N LEU A 77 -0.37 -13.04 4.50
CA LEU A 77 -1.79 -12.69 4.62
C LEU A 77 -2.05 -11.21 4.24
N ALA A 78 -1.21 -10.30 4.70
CA ALA A 78 -1.32 -8.88 4.34
C ALA A 78 -1.09 -8.63 2.84
N ALA A 79 -0.18 -9.40 2.22
CA ALA A 79 0.08 -9.31 0.79
C ALA A 79 -1.10 -9.84 -0.03
N GLY A 80 -1.74 -10.94 0.40
CA GLY A 80 -2.93 -11.48 -0.26
C GLY A 80 -4.08 -10.47 -0.34
N THR A 81 -4.30 -9.67 0.71
CA THR A 81 -5.29 -8.58 0.69
C THR A 81 -4.91 -7.38 -0.18
N GLY A 82 -3.68 -7.34 -0.70
CA GLY A 82 -3.17 -6.24 -1.50
C GLY A 82 -3.65 -6.28 -2.96
N LEU A 83 -3.77 -7.46 -3.54
CA LEU A 83 -4.11 -7.65 -4.96
C LEU A 83 -5.44 -6.98 -5.32
N ALA A 84 -6.48 -7.28 -4.55
CA ALA A 84 -7.80 -6.68 -4.74
C ALA A 84 -7.77 -5.15 -4.60
N ARG A 85 -6.94 -4.61 -3.70
CA ARG A 85 -6.77 -3.15 -3.59
C ARG A 85 -6.17 -2.55 -4.85
N ASP A 86 -5.17 -3.20 -5.42
CA ASP A 86 -4.50 -2.70 -6.62
C ASP A 86 -5.52 -2.63 -7.78
N THR A 87 -6.36 -3.66 -7.93
CA THR A 87 -7.46 -3.66 -8.92
C THR A 87 -8.55 -2.61 -8.61
N GLU A 88 -8.93 -2.40 -7.34
CA GLU A 88 -9.83 -1.29 -6.96
C GLU A 88 -9.29 0.08 -7.42
N VAL A 89 -7.98 0.32 -7.24
CA VAL A 89 -7.32 1.57 -7.62
C VAL A 89 -7.33 1.74 -9.14
N GLN A 90 -7.06 0.67 -9.90
CA GLN A 90 -7.12 0.70 -11.37
C GLN A 90 -8.54 1.00 -11.88
N ILE A 91 -9.56 0.34 -11.33
CA ILE A 91 -10.97 0.61 -11.67
C ILE A 91 -11.35 2.06 -11.34
N ALA A 92 -10.94 2.56 -10.17
CA ALA A 92 -11.20 3.94 -9.77
C ALA A 92 -10.55 4.94 -10.74
N TRP A 93 -9.30 4.70 -11.15
CA TRP A 93 -8.63 5.51 -12.15
C TRP A 93 -9.35 5.47 -13.49
N MET A 94 -9.74 4.28 -13.96
CA MET A 94 -10.47 4.17 -15.22
C MET A 94 -11.76 4.97 -15.17
N LYS A 95 -12.58 4.81 -14.12
CA LYS A 95 -13.84 5.55 -13.93
C LYS A 95 -13.67 7.06 -14.04
N GLN A 96 -12.53 7.61 -13.59
CA GLN A 96 -12.21 9.04 -13.75
C GLN A 96 -11.96 9.45 -15.21
N GLN A 97 -11.45 8.54 -16.05
CA GLN A 97 -11.20 8.78 -17.48
C GLN A 97 -12.45 8.63 -18.36
N HIS A 98 -13.50 7.95 -17.89
CA HIS A 98 -14.69 7.61 -18.71
C HIS A 98 -15.30 8.81 -19.46
N GLY A 99 -15.30 10.01 -18.85
CA GLY A 99 -15.85 11.23 -19.46
C GLY A 99 -15.07 11.76 -20.67
N GLN A 100 -13.84 11.29 -20.90
CA GLN A 100 -12.93 11.78 -21.95
C GLN A 100 -12.81 10.79 -23.13
N VAL A 101 -13.47 9.63 -23.04
CA VAL A 101 -13.35 8.52 -24.01
C VAL A 101 -14.16 8.81 -25.29
N LYS A 102 -13.47 8.90 -26.44
CA LYS A 102 -14.11 9.08 -27.75
C LYS A 102 -14.81 7.80 -28.20
N SER A 103 -15.81 7.93 -29.09
CA SER A 103 -16.63 6.79 -29.56
C SER A 103 -15.79 5.59 -30.05
N HIS A 104 -14.76 5.84 -30.85
CA HIS A 104 -13.88 4.78 -31.39
C HIS A 104 -12.93 4.16 -30.35
N GLN A 105 -12.79 4.76 -29.17
CA GLN A 105 -11.96 4.26 -28.07
C GLN A 105 -12.76 3.42 -27.06
N ARG A 106 -14.10 3.54 -27.09
CA ARG A 106 -14.99 2.85 -26.15
C ARG A 106 -14.81 1.35 -26.08
N PRO A 107 -14.63 0.60 -27.20
CA PRO A 107 -14.49 -0.86 -27.12
C PRO A 107 -13.31 -1.30 -26.23
N GLY A 108 -12.13 -0.71 -26.41
CA GLY A 108 -10.95 -1.08 -25.62
C GLY A 108 -11.05 -0.66 -24.16
N TYR A 109 -11.63 0.51 -23.90
CA TYR A 109 -11.90 0.95 -22.54
C TYR A 109 -12.90 0.02 -21.82
N GLN A 110 -13.98 -0.36 -22.49
CA GLN A 110 -15.00 -1.27 -21.93
C GLN A 110 -14.43 -2.66 -21.69
N TRP A 111 -13.62 -3.18 -22.62
CA TRP A 111 -12.96 -4.47 -22.47
C TRP A 111 -12.04 -4.47 -21.24
N MET A 112 -11.19 -3.45 -21.08
CA MET A 112 -10.30 -3.36 -19.91
C MET A 112 -11.08 -3.21 -18.60
N MET A 113 -12.14 -2.40 -18.58
CA MET A 113 -13.00 -2.27 -17.40
C MET A 113 -13.63 -3.62 -17.02
N ALA A 114 -14.21 -4.33 -17.99
CA ALA A 114 -14.85 -5.62 -17.76
C ALA A 114 -13.85 -6.67 -17.23
N ARG A 115 -12.62 -6.67 -17.77
CA ARG A 115 -11.52 -7.51 -17.28
C ARG A 115 -11.18 -7.23 -15.81
N LEU A 116 -11.01 -5.96 -15.45
CA LEU A 116 -10.71 -5.58 -14.06
C LEU A 116 -11.87 -5.89 -13.11
N GLU A 117 -13.12 -5.67 -13.54
CA GLU A 117 -14.31 -6.00 -12.74
C GLU A 117 -14.49 -7.51 -12.53
N LEU A 118 -14.18 -8.33 -13.54
CA LEU A 118 -14.14 -9.78 -13.38
C LEU A 118 -13.07 -10.18 -12.38
N ARG A 119 -11.84 -9.70 -12.56
CA ARG A 119 -10.70 -9.97 -11.68
C ARG A 119 -10.98 -9.56 -10.22
N LEU A 120 -11.53 -8.37 -9.99
CA LEU A 120 -11.86 -7.90 -8.65
C LEU A 120 -12.88 -8.82 -7.97
N ARG A 121 -13.89 -9.30 -8.71
CA ARG A 121 -14.87 -10.25 -8.17
C ARG A 121 -14.23 -11.57 -7.77
N GLU A 122 -13.33 -12.11 -8.59
CA GLU A 122 -12.58 -13.34 -8.29
C GLU A 122 -11.67 -13.15 -7.06
N GLU A 123 -10.90 -12.07 -7.01
CA GLU A 123 -10.02 -11.76 -5.89
C GLU A 123 -10.82 -11.54 -4.58
N TYR A 124 -12.00 -10.93 -4.65
CA TYR A 124 -12.89 -10.81 -3.50
C TYR A 124 -13.47 -12.15 -3.08
N GLN A 125 -13.87 -13.01 -4.00
CA GLN A 125 -14.36 -14.34 -3.67
C GLN A 125 -13.27 -15.16 -2.94
N ASP A 126 -12.04 -15.18 -3.49
CA ASP A 126 -10.90 -15.86 -2.89
C ASP A 126 -10.60 -15.35 -1.47
N LEU A 127 -10.67 -14.02 -1.27
CA LEU A 127 -10.49 -13.41 0.04
C LEU A 127 -11.60 -13.81 1.02
N HIS A 128 -12.86 -13.78 0.62
CA HIS A 128 -13.96 -14.18 1.51
C HIS A 128 -13.86 -15.66 1.92
N ASP A 129 -13.45 -16.54 1.00
CA ASP A 129 -13.38 -17.97 1.26
C ASP A 129 -12.18 -18.37 2.14
N ALA A 130 -10.99 -17.80 1.87
CA ALA A 130 -9.75 -18.26 2.51
C ALA A 130 -9.35 -17.44 3.75
N LEU A 131 -9.66 -16.14 3.76
CA LEU A 131 -9.09 -15.19 4.73
C LEU A 131 -9.54 -15.42 6.17
N PRO A 132 -10.85 -15.61 6.49
CA PRO A 132 -11.31 -15.72 7.87
C PRO A 132 -10.64 -16.89 8.60
N ASP A 133 -10.53 -18.02 7.92
CA ASP A 133 -9.99 -19.26 8.45
C ASP A 133 -8.47 -19.22 8.60
N ALA A 134 -7.78 -18.70 7.58
CA ALA A 134 -6.34 -18.47 7.62
C ALA A 134 -5.96 -17.51 8.75
N PHE A 135 -6.71 -16.42 8.91
CA PHE A 135 -6.53 -15.44 9.97
C PHE A 135 -6.82 -16.04 11.33
N ARG A 136 -7.95 -16.74 11.55
CA ARG A 136 -8.30 -17.36 12.84
C ARG A 136 -7.17 -18.26 13.38
N ARG A 137 -6.62 -19.11 12.52
CA ARG A 137 -5.48 -20.00 12.88
C ARG A 137 -4.19 -19.22 13.16
N LEU A 138 -3.96 -18.10 12.47
CA LEU A 138 -2.82 -17.23 12.71
C LEU A 138 -2.98 -16.47 14.03
N ASN A 139 -4.14 -15.84 14.23
CA ASN A 139 -4.52 -15.06 15.41
C ASN A 139 -4.32 -15.86 16.69
N LYS A 140 -4.92 -17.07 16.79
CA LYS A 140 -4.77 -17.96 17.95
C LYS A 140 -3.30 -18.23 18.32
N ARG A 141 -2.44 -18.42 17.31
CA ARG A 141 -1.00 -18.69 17.52
C ARG A 141 -0.22 -17.45 17.93
N ILE A 142 -0.64 -16.25 17.53
CA ILE A 142 0.01 -15.00 17.92
C ILE A 142 -0.47 -14.58 19.32
N GLN A 143 -1.77 -14.65 19.61
CA GLN A 143 -2.34 -14.38 20.94
C GLN A 143 -1.66 -15.24 22.01
N GLY A 144 -1.58 -16.57 21.82
CA GLY A 144 -0.89 -17.44 22.77
C GLY A 144 0.61 -17.15 22.97
N ARG A 145 1.25 -16.35 22.11
CA ARG A 145 2.63 -15.86 22.31
C ARG A 145 2.67 -14.52 23.04
N LEU A 146 1.66 -13.68 22.82
CA LEU A 146 1.48 -12.40 23.49
C LEU A 146 1.03 -12.58 24.95
N ASP A 147 0.34 -13.67 25.28
CA ASP A 147 -0.14 -13.97 26.64
C ASP A 147 0.94 -14.54 27.57
N LEU A 148 2.13 -14.83 27.05
CA LEU A 148 3.25 -15.31 27.87
C LEU A 148 3.83 -14.15 28.67
N ILE A 149 4.02 -14.36 29.98
CA ILE A 149 4.74 -13.44 30.86
C ILE A 149 6.20 -13.36 30.41
N ARG A 150 6.74 -12.14 30.38
CA ARG A 150 8.09 -11.83 29.90
C ARG A 150 8.67 -10.70 30.73
N ASP A 151 9.98 -10.78 30.95
CA ASP A 151 10.74 -9.67 31.52
C ASP A 151 10.85 -8.55 30.48
N ASP A 152 10.66 -7.31 30.93
CA ASP A 152 10.61 -6.12 30.10
C ASP A 152 11.82 -5.21 30.36
N ASP A 153 13.02 -5.79 30.36
CA ASP A 153 14.30 -5.09 30.60
C ASP A 153 14.82 -4.32 29.37
N SER A 154 13.94 -4.00 28.42
CA SER A 154 14.31 -3.23 27.23
C SER A 154 14.42 -1.73 27.55
N PRO A 155 15.29 -0.99 26.85
CA PRO A 155 15.33 0.47 26.97
C PRO A 155 13.95 1.11 26.69
N PRO A 156 13.73 2.35 27.18
CA PRO A 156 12.50 3.09 26.91
C PRO A 156 12.15 3.17 25.43
N PHE A 157 10.87 2.99 25.10
CA PHE A 157 10.39 2.96 23.72
C PHE A 157 10.71 4.25 22.96
N GLY A 158 10.65 5.40 23.62
CA GLY A 158 10.98 6.70 23.05
C GLY A 158 12.44 6.77 22.58
N THR A 159 13.38 6.36 23.44
CA THR A 159 14.82 6.32 23.12
C THR A 159 15.10 5.44 21.90
N VAL A 160 14.50 4.24 21.86
CA VAL A 160 14.73 3.31 20.75
C VAL A 160 14.07 3.81 19.46
N THR A 161 12.85 4.34 19.56
CA THR A 161 12.10 4.84 18.40
C THR A 161 12.77 6.08 17.82
N ALA A 162 13.28 6.99 18.66
CA ALA A 162 14.05 8.15 18.22
C ALA A 162 15.27 7.76 17.38
N ALA A 163 16.11 6.84 17.87
CA ALA A 163 17.28 6.37 17.12
C ALA A 163 16.89 5.77 15.76
N ARG A 164 15.82 4.97 15.73
CA ARG A 164 15.32 4.34 14.49
C ARG A 164 14.68 5.34 13.54
N LEU A 165 14.03 6.41 14.06
CA LEU A 165 13.48 7.50 13.25
C LEU A 165 14.61 8.24 12.52
N LEU A 166 15.70 8.58 13.21
CA LEU A 166 16.85 9.25 12.58
C LEU A 166 17.52 8.39 11.51
N GLU A 167 17.76 7.11 11.78
CA GLU A 167 18.30 6.17 10.79
C GLU A 167 17.38 6.04 9.57
N SER A 168 16.06 5.89 9.80
CA SER A 168 15.09 5.79 8.72
C SER A 168 14.90 7.10 7.96
N ALA A 169 15.14 8.25 8.59
CA ALA A 169 15.08 9.57 7.97
C ALA A 169 16.27 9.78 7.02
N GLU A 170 17.45 9.31 7.41
CA GLU A 170 18.65 9.33 6.56
C GLU A 170 18.48 8.43 5.32
N ASP A 171 17.99 7.20 5.51
CA ASP A 171 17.62 6.32 4.39
C ASP A 171 16.63 7.00 3.44
N PHE A 172 15.61 7.68 3.99
CA PHE A 172 14.60 8.37 3.21
C PHE A 172 15.19 9.57 2.45
N ARG A 173 16.05 10.37 3.10
CA ARG A 173 16.80 11.47 2.49
C ARG A 173 17.59 11.00 1.27
N HIS A 174 18.35 9.92 1.42
CA HIS A 174 19.13 9.34 0.35
C HIS A 174 18.26 8.93 -0.85
N GLN A 175 17.12 8.27 -0.60
CA GLN A 175 16.20 7.90 -1.71
C GLN A 175 15.55 9.12 -2.36
N LEU A 176 15.19 10.17 -1.60
CA LEU A 176 14.65 11.40 -2.18
C LEU A 176 15.68 12.11 -3.08
N GLN A 177 16.96 12.10 -2.71
CA GLN A 177 18.03 12.65 -3.54
C GLN A 177 18.17 11.89 -4.87
N ARG A 178 18.01 10.56 -4.86
CA ARG A 178 18.00 9.74 -6.10
C ARG A 178 16.83 10.09 -7.02
N VAL A 179 15.65 10.41 -6.48
CA VAL A 179 14.49 10.81 -7.30
C VAL A 179 14.74 12.13 -8.07
N VAL A 180 15.48 13.04 -7.44
CA VAL A 180 15.90 14.32 -8.05
C VAL A 180 17.05 14.13 -9.04
N GLY A 181 17.87 13.09 -8.83
CA GLY A 181 18.94 12.71 -9.75
C GLY A 181 18.43 12.30 -11.14
N ASP A 182 19.32 12.41 -12.13
CA ASP A 182 19.09 11.98 -13.51
C ASP A 182 19.98 10.78 -13.83
N ASP A 183 19.75 9.67 -13.11
CA ASP A 183 20.50 8.42 -13.24
C ASP A 183 19.81 7.39 -14.16
N GLY A 184 18.71 7.77 -14.80
CA GLY A 184 17.91 6.86 -15.64
C GLY A 184 17.11 5.81 -14.85
N GLU A 185 17.14 5.84 -13.51
CA GLU A 185 16.45 4.90 -12.62
C GLU A 185 15.33 5.59 -11.81
N ALA A 186 14.74 6.66 -12.34
CA ALA A 186 13.80 7.51 -11.61
C ALA A 186 12.61 6.73 -11.02
N ASP A 187 12.08 5.75 -11.75
CA ASP A 187 10.96 4.90 -11.31
C ASP A 187 11.33 4.02 -10.11
N GLU A 188 12.51 3.41 -10.15
CA GLU A 188 13.03 2.59 -9.06
C GLU A 188 13.37 3.48 -7.85
N ALA A 189 13.94 4.66 -8.07
CA ALA A 189 14.20 5.63 -7.01
C ALA A 189 12.90 6.06 -6.30
N VAL A 190 11.82 6.32 -7.03
CA VAL A 190 10.50 6.63 -6.43
C VAL A 190 9.96 5.43 -5.67
N HIS A 191 10.10 4.22 -6.21
CA HIS A 191 9.69 3.00 -5.50
C HIS A 191 10.42 2.83 -4.17
N GLN A 192 11.75 3.00 -4.15
CA GLN A 192 12.56 2.91 -2.95
C GLN A 192 12.27 4.05 -1.96
N ALA A 193 12.10 5.29 -2.44
CA ALA A 193 11.69 6.42 -1.62
C ALA A 193 10.32 6.17 -0.96
N ARG A 194 9.36 5.61 -1.69
CA ARG A 194 8.05 5.21 -1.15
C ARG A 194 8.18 4.13 -0.08
N ILE A 195 9.08 3.15 -0.26
CA ILE A 195 9.35 2.12 0.75
C ILE A 195 9.97 2.74 2.01
N ALA A 196 10.99 3.58 1.86
CA ALA A 196 11.67 4.25 2.96
C ALA A 196 10.71 5.17 3.73
N GLY A 197 9.92 5.98 3.02
CA GLY A 197 8.88 6.81 3.61
C GLY A 197 7.87 5.98 4.40
N LYS A 198 7.40 4.85 3.85
CA LYS A 198 6.48 3.95 4.58
C LYS A 198 7.10 3.48 5.90
N ARG A 199 8.36 3.04 5.88
CA ARG A 199 9.08 2.61 7.09
C ARG A 199 9.15 3.73 8.12
N LEU A 200 9.49 4.93 7.67
CA LEU A 200 9.55 6.11 8.52
C LEU A 200 8.19 6.44 9.15
N ARG A 201 7.11 6.41 8.35
CA ARG A 201 5.75 6.65 8.84
C ARG A 201 5.34 5.63 9.90
N TYR A 202 5.69 4.36 9.72
CA TYR A 202 5.33 3.31 10.68
C TYR A 202 6.07 3.41 12.01
N LEU A 203 7.25 4.01 12.04
CA LEU A 203 7.96 4.35 13.27
C LEU A 203 7.37 5.60 13.92
N LEU A 204 6.95 6.57 13.11
CA LEU A 204 6.44 7.86 13.56
C LEU A 204 5.01 7.78 14.13
N GLU A 205 4.10 7.06 13.46
CA GLU A 205 2.67 7.01 13.81
C GLU A 205 2.38 6.65 15.28
N PRO A 206 3.05 5.65 15.90
CA PRO A 206 2.81 5.29 17.30
C PRO A 206 3.20 6.39 18.30
N VAL A 207 4.23 7.18 17.99
CA VAL A 207 4.78 8.23 18.87
C VAL A 207 4.29 9.64 18.50
N ALA A 208 3.56 9.78 17.39
CA ALA A 208 3.14 11.08 16.86
C ALA A 208 2.30 11.91 17.85
N ALA A 209 1.59 11.28 18.79
CA ALA A 209 0.83 11.99 19.82
C ALA A 209 1.71 12.58 20.94
N GLU A 210 2.93 12.07 21.10
CA GLU A 210 3.90 12.49 22.12
C GLU A 210 4.94 13.48 21.56
N LEU A 211 4.94 13.67 20.24
CA LEU A 211 5.77 14.64 19.54
C LEU A 211 5.00 15.93 19.35
N GLU A 212 5.60 17.06 19.73
CA GLU A 212 5.09 18.37 19.29
C GLU A 212 5.16 18.44 17.76
N GLY A 213 4.04 18.75 17.11
CA GLY A 213 3.94 18.72 15.65
C GLY A 213 3.87 17.30 15.04
N GLY A 214 3.76 16.25 15.86
CA GLY A 214 3.81 14.87 15.36
C GLY A 214 2.67 14.49 14.40
N LYS A 215 1.47 15.05 14.61
CA LYS A 215 0.34 14.85 13.69
C LYS A 215 0.61 15.52 12.34
N GLU A 216 1.21 16.69 12.36
CA GLU A 216 1.62 17.46 11.20
C GLU A 216 2.72 16.71 10.43
N LEU A 217 3.73 16.17 11.11
CA LEU A 217 4.76 15.32 10.50
C LEU A 217 4.16 14.08 9.81
N VAL A 218 3.21 13.39 10.47
CA VAL A 218 2.52 12.24 9.86
C VAL A 218 1.74 12.67 8.61
N ARG A 219 1.12 13.85 8.63
CA ARG A 219 0.37 14.40 7.49
C ARG A 219 1.30 14.74 6.32
N GLU A 220 2.37 15.49 6.56
CA GLU A 220 3.38 15.84 5.56
C GLU A 220 3.96 14.59 4.89
N LEU A 221 4.33 13.59 5.69
CA LEU A 221 4.85 12.33 5.17
C LEU A 221 3.81 11.54 4.38
N LYS A 222 2.53 11.58 4.77
CA LYS A 222 1.43 10.98 3.99
C LYS A 222 1.24 11.68 2.67
N ASP A 223 1.32 13.00 2.61
CA ASP A 223 1.12 13.77 1.38
C ASP A 223 2.20 13.43 0.35
N MET A 224 3.48 13.37 0.76
CA MET A 224 4.56 12.88 -0.11
C MET A 224 4.35 11.42 -0.56
N GLN A 225 3.91 10.55 0.36
CA GLN A 225 3.64 9.14 0.04
C GLN A 225 2.46 8.95 -0.91
N ASN A 226 1.44 9.80 -0.84
CA ASN A 226 0.30 9.74 -1.74
C ASN A 226 0.74 10.02 -3.17
N LEU A 227 1.55 11.05 -3.38
CA LEU A 227 2.10 11.38 -4.70
C LEU A 227 2.97 10.25 -5.26
N MET A 228 3.93 9.74 -4.48
CA MET A 228 4.74 8.58 -4.88
C MET A 228 3.90 7.30 -5.05
N GLY A 229 2.80 7.20 -4.31
CA GLY A 229 1.82 6.11 -4.41
C GLY A 229 1.13 6.13 -5.77
N GLU A 230 0.58 7.28 -6.17
CA GLU A 230 -0.05 7.45 -7.48
C GLU A 230 0.90 7.10 -8.63
N ILE A 231 2.17 7.55 -8.57
CA ILE A 231 3.18 7.23 -9.60
C ILE A 231 3.35 5.70 -9.70
N HIS A 232 3.50 5.02 -8.57
CA HIS A 232 3.66 3.58 -8.54
C HIS A 232 2.42 2.83 -9.04
N ASP A 233 1.23 3.30 -8.68
CA ASP A 233 -0.02 2.67 -9.10
C ASP A 233 -0.20 2.80 -10.63
N ILE A 234 0.21 3.92 -11.23
CA ILE A 234 0.24 4.10 -12.69
C ILE A 234 1.28 3.18 -13.35
N GLN A 235 2.49 3.05 -12.79
CA GLN A 235 3.51 2.12 -13.32
C GLN A 235 2.99 0.68 -13.36
N VAL A 236 2.40 0.21 -12.26
CA VAL A 236 1.82 -1.13 -12.16
C VAL A 236 0.72 -1.31 -13.21
N PHE A 237 -0.15 -0.31 -13.39
CA PHE A 237 -1.21 -0.40 -14.38
C PHE A 237 -0.68 -0.39 -15.82
N SER A 238 0.32 0.43 -16.13
CA SER A 238 0.96 0.43 -17.45
C SER A 238 1.56 -0.94 -17.82
N GLN A 239 2.19 -1.62 -16.86
CA GLN A 239 2.72 -2.97 -17.06
C GLN A 239 1.60 -3.98 -17.33
N GLU A 240 0.51 -3.91 -16.56
CA GLU A 240 -0.66 -4.76 -16.74
C GLU A 240 -1.37 -4.52 -18.08
N LEU A 241 -1.44 -3.27 -18.54
CA LEU A 241 -2.04 -2.92 -19.83
C LEU A 241 -1.31 -3.58 -21.00
N GLY A 242 0.02 -3.76 -20.91
CA GLY A 242 0.80 -4.50 -21.89
C GLY A 242 0.30 -5.95 -22.03
N GLN A 243 0.20 -6.67 -20.92
CA GLN A 243 -0.30 -8.05 -20.88
C GLN A 243 -1.76 -8.15 -21.33
N ALA A 244 -2.60 -7.23 -20.86
CA ALA A 244 -4.02 -7.20 -21.21
C ALA A 244 -4.24 -6.93 -22.71
N SER A 245 -3.35 -6.17 -23.36
CA SER A 245 -3.45 -5.93 -24.81
C SER A 245 -3.20 -7.19 -25.65
N GLU A 246 -2.32 -8.08 -25.19
CA GLU A 246 -2.10 -9.39 -25.83
C GLU A 246 -3.34 -10.28 -25.70
N GLU A 247 -3.93 -10.34 -24.51
CA GLU A 247 -5.15 -11.09 -24.23
C GLU A 247 -6.33 -10.62 -25.10
N ALA A 248 -6.55 -9.30 -25.18
CA ALA A 248 -7.61 -8.70 -26.00
C ALA A 248 -7.45 -9.04 -27.49
N GLY A 249 -6.23 -8.91 -28.01
CA GLY A 249 -5.93 -9.25 -29.40
C GLY A 249 -6.18 -10.73 -29.71
N ALA A 250 -5.76 -11.63 -28.81
CA ALA A 250 -5.97 -13.07 -28.96
C ALA A 250 -7.46 -13.46 -28.89
N GLU A 251 -8.22 -12.88 -27.96
CA GLU A 251 -9.67 -13.09 -27.85
C GLU A 251 -10.41 -12.65 -29.11
N ARG A 252 -10.12 -11.45 -29.62
CA ARG A 252 -10.72 -10.93 -30.85
C ARG A 252 -10.41 -11.80 -32.06
N LEU A 253 -9.16 -12.21 -32.23
CA LEU A 253 -8.77 -13.06 -33.36
C LEU A 253 -9.49 -14.42 -33.31
N ARG A 254 -9.56 -15.05 -32.13
CA ARG A 254 -10.33 -16.29 -31.95
C ARG A 254 -11.80 -16.12 -32.33
N ARG A 255 -12.44 -15.07 -31.81
CA ARG A 255 -13.85 -14.76 -32.11
C ARG A 255 -14.08 -14.57 -33.62
N LEU A 256 -13.18 -13.86 -34.31
CA LEU A 256 -13.29 -13.66 -35.76
C LEU A 256 -13.14 -14.98 -36.53
N ILE A 257 -12.22 -15.86 -36.11
CA ILE A 257 -12.05 -17.18 -36.71
C ILE A 257 -13.34 -18.01 -36.52
N ASP A 258 -13.86 -18.10 -35.30
CA ASP A 258 -15.05 -18.89 -34.98
C ASP A 258 -16.28 -18.44 -35.79
N LEU A 259 -16.49 -17.12 -35.91
CA LEU A 259 -17.55 -16.56 -36.74
C LEU A 259 -17.34 -16.85 -38.23
N SER A 260 -16.10 -16.76 -38.73
CA SER A 260 -15.78 -17.03 -40.14
C SER A 260 -15.95 -18.49 -40.56
N LEU A 261 -15.89 -19.42 -39.60
CA LEU A 261 -16.12 -20.84 -39.84
C LEU A 261 -17.61 -21.18 -39.97
N THR A 262 -18.49 -20.33 -39.45
CA THR A 262 -19.93 -20.61 -39.30
C THR A 262 -20.83 -19.67 -40.09
N LEU A 263 -20.35 -18.46 -40.42
CA LEU A 263 -21.13 -17.40 -41.02
C LEU A 263 -20.50 -16.88 -42.32
N SER A 264 -21.32 -16.30 -43.20
CA SER A 264 -20.85 -15.61 -44.40
C SER A 264 -19.98 -14.39 -44.02
N PRO A 265 -18.97 -14.03 -44.83
CA PRO A 265 -18.13 -12.84 -44.59
C PRO A 265 -18.90 -11.53 -44.41
N ASP A 266 -20.07 -11.39 -45.04
CA ASP A 266 -20.93 -10.19 -44.97
C ASP A 266 -21.98 -10.27 -43.86
N HIS A 267 -21.93 -11.30 -43.01
CA HIS A 267 -22.88 -11.47 -41.93
C HIS A 267 -22.77 -10.31 -40.92
N PRO A 268 -23.89 -9.73 -40.45
CA PRO A 268 -23.89 -8.59 -39.53
C PRO A 268 -23.01 -8.78 -38.28
N ASP A 269 -22.97 -10.00 -37.73
CA ASP A 269 -22.15 -10.31 -36.55
C ASP A 269 -20.64 -10.33 -36.83
N VAL A 270 -20.24 -10.76 -38.03
CA VAL A 270 -18.83 -10.70 -38.47
C VAL A 270 -18.41 -9.24 -38.60
N GLU A 271 -19.27 -8.43 -39.21
CA GLU A 271 -19.07 -6.98 -39.34
C GLU A 271 -19.04 -6.26 -37.98
N ALA A 272 -19.91 -6.63 -37.05
CA ALA A 272 -19.92 -6.09 -35.70
C ALA A 272 -18.62 -6.44 -34.94
N ALA A 273 -18.16 -7.69 -35.02
CA ALA A 273 -16.90 -8.13 -34.42
C ALA A 273 -15.67 -7.43 -35.02
N ARG A 274 -15.71 -7.10 -36.32
CA ARG A 274 -14.64 -6.29 -36.95
C ARG A 274 -14.64 -4.85 -36.42
N ARG A 275 -15.81 -4.24 -36.22
CA ARG A 275 -15.98 -2.86 -35.74
C ARG A 275 -15.67 -2.68 -34.25
N GLN A 276 -15.84 -3.72 -33.43
CA GLN A 276 -15.37 -3.75 -32.05
C GLN A 276 -13.84 -3.92 -32.06
N ASP A 277 -13.13 -2.81 -32.27
CA ASP A 277 -11.67 -2.77 -32.24
C ASP A 277 -11.18 -2.15 -30.94
N GLU A 278 -10.66 -3.00 -30.05
CA GLU A 278 -10.16 -2.62 -28.74
C GLU A 278 -8.88 -1.78 -28.83
N ARG A 279 -8.12 -1.90 -29.94
CA ARG A 279 -6.79 -1.32 -30.09
C ARG A 279 -6.78 0.19 -29.86
N ALA A 280 -7.73 0.90 -30.46
CA ALA A 280 -7.78 2.35 -30.33
C ALA A 280 -8.03 2.81 -28.89
N GLY A 281 -8.84 2.06 -28.13
CA GLY A 281 -9.09 2.30 -26.71
C GLY A 281 -7.87 2.00 -25.86
N LEU A 282 -7.27 0.82 -26.02
CA LEU A 282 -6.09 0.38 -25.27
C LEU A 282 -4.87 1.28 -25.54
N MET A 283 -4.65 1.70 -26.79
CA MET A 283 -3.60 2.66 -27.14
C MET A 283 -3.88 4.07 -26.60
N SER A 284 -5.14 4.47 -26.41
CA SER A 284 -5.46 5.71 -25.71
C SER A 284 -5.08 5.58 -24.24
N LEU A 285 -5.54 4.51 -23.58
CA LEU A 285 -5.22 4.24 -22.17
C LEU A 285 -3.72 4.23 -21.90
N ALA A 286 -2.93 3.62 -22.78
CA ALA A 286 -1.46 3.59 -22.64
C ALA A 286 -0.86 5.01 -22.67
N ARG A 287 -1.36 5.88 -23.56
CA ARG A 287 -0.94 7.27 -23.64
C ARG A 287 -1.39 8.06 -22.41
N ASP A 288 -2.64 7.90 -21.99
CA ASP A 288 -3.19 8.58 -20.82
C ASP A 288 -2.42 8.21 -19.53
N LEU A 289 -2.03 6.94 -19.38
CA LEU A 289 -1.18 6.49 -18.28
C LEU A 289 0.23 7.09 -18.36
N HIS A 290 0.84 7.11 -19.55
CA HIS A 290 2.16 7.70 -19.75
C HIS A 290 2.17 9.21 -19.44
N ASP A 291 1.23 9.96 -20.02
CA ASP A 291 1.11 11.41 -19.79
C ASP A 291 0.86 11.73 -18.31
N ARG A 292 0.06 10.91 -17.63
CA ARG A 292 -0.19 11.04 -16.19
C ARG A 292 1.07 10.76 -15.38
N HIS A 293 1.82 9.71 -15.72
CA HIS A 293 3.08 9.37 -15.06
C HIS A 293 4.10 10.52 -15.18
N GLU A 294 4.33 11.02 -16.40
CA GLU A 294 5.24 12.14 -16.66
C GLU A 294 4.84 13.39 -15.86
N HIS A 295 3.54 13.71 -15.83
CA HIS A 295 3.02 14.83 -15.05
C HIS A 295 3.27 14.67 -13.54
N LEU A 296 3.01 13.49 -12.99
CA LEU A 296 3.23 13.21 -11.56
C LEU A 296 4.72 13.21 -11.21
N MET A 297 5.57 12.66 -12.06
CA MET A 297 7.02 12.67 -11.90
C MET A 297 7.58 14.09 -11.89
N SER A 298 7.15 14.91 -12.85
CA SER A 298 7.52 16.34 -12.92
C SER A 298 7.09 17.08 -11.64
N ARG A 299 5.85 16.87 -11.18
CA ARG A 299 5.34 17.46 -9.94
C ARG A 299 6.12 17.00 -8.71
N LEU A 300 6.48 15.72 -8.61
CA LEU A 300 7.27 15.20 -7.51
C LEU A 300 8.67 15.81 -7.49
N ARG A 301 9.35 15.86 -8.64
CA ARG A 301 10.67 16.48 -8.78
C ARG A 301 10.64 17.96 -8.41
N ALA A 302 9.65 18.71 -8.88
CA ALA A 302 9.48 20.11 -8.52
C ALA A 302 9.39 20.31 -6.99
N LYS A 303 8.51 19.57 -6.32
CA LYS A 303 8.36 19.60 -4.85
C LYS A 303 9.65 19.29 -4.11
N LEU A 304 10.40 18.28 -4.57
CA LEU A 304 11.67 17.90 -3.94
C LEU A 304 12.76 18.95 -4.16
N THR A 305 12.86 19.52 -5.36
CA THR A 305 13.80 20.61 -5.69
C THR A 305 13.47 21.90 -4.93
N GLU A 306 12.19 22.18 -4.70
CA GLU A 306 11.73 23.29 -3.84
C GLU A 306 12.02 23.06 -2.34
N GLY A 307 12.64 21.94 -1.97
CA GLY A 307 13.10 21.64 -0.62
C GLY A 307 12.03 21.04 0.30
N GLU A 308 10.90 20.56 -0.21
CA GLU A 308 9.83 19.96 0.62
C GLU A 308 10.34 18.77 1.43
N GLY A 309 11.16 17.90 0.82
CA GLY A 309 11.76 16.76 1.51
C GLY A 309 12.74 17.18 2.61
N ALA A 310 13.57 18.21 2.35
CA ALA A 310 14.54 18.72 3.32
C ALA A 310 13.84 19.35 4.53
N ARG A 311 12.84 20.21 4.29
CA ARG A 311 12.03 20.84 5.36
C ARG A 311 11.35 19.80 6.25
N PHE A 312 10.77 18.75 5.65
CA PHE A 312 10.17 17.66 6.41
C PHE A 312 11.20 16.95 7.31
N LEU A 313 12.40 16.66 6.79
CA LEU A 313 13.44 15.99 7.55
C LEU A 313 13.98 16.86 8.71
N GLU A 314 14.11 18.17 8.50
CA GLU A 314 14.47 19.14 9.55
C GLU A 314 13.38 19.20 10.64
N HIS A 315 12.11 19.29 10.23
CA HIS A 315 10.97 19.26 11.15
C HIS A 315 10.95 17.96 11.97
N LEU A 316 11.22 16.82 11.32
CA LEU A 316 11.29 15.53 11.99
C LEU A 316 12.44 15.49 13.01
N ALA A 317 13.63 15.96 12.64
CA ALA A 317 14.80 15.97 13.53
C ALA A 317 14.53 16.79 14.80
N ALA A 318 13.88 17.95 14.66
CA ALA A 318 13.47 18.78 15.79
C ALA A 318 12.45 18.07 16.71
N GLY A 319 11.49 17.33 16.13
CA GLY A 319 10.55 16.50 16.89
C GLY A 319 11.25 15.37 17.66
N VAL A 320 12.16 14.65 17.00
CA VAL A 320 12.86 13.49 17.59
C VAL A 320 13.74 13.87 18.78
N ALA A 321 14.40 15.03 18.76
CA ALA A 321 15.25 15.49 19.87
C ALA A 321 14.50 15.54 21.21
N ARG A 322 13.21 15.89 21.20
CA ARG A 322 12.37 15.92 22.41
C ARG A 322 11.95 14.53 22.88
N LEU A 323 11.72 13.61 21.95
CA LEU A 323 11.41 12.21 22.27
C LEU A 323 12.57 11.53 23.03
N GLN A 324 13.82 11.90 22.72
CA GLN A 324 14.99 11.43 23.45
C GLN A 324 15.00 11.95 24.89
N GLN A 325 14.62 13.21 25.12
CA GLN A 325 14.57 13.82 26.46
C GLN A 325 13.51 13.16 27.35
N VAL A 326 12.31 12.91 26.83
CA VAL A 326 11.22 12.22 27.57
C VAL A 326 11.60 10.77 27.92
N GLY A 327 12.37 10.09 27.07
CA GLY A 327 12.84 8.72 27.34
C GLY A 327 13.94 8.64 28.40
N THR A 328 14.67 9.72 28.66
CA THR A 328 15.79 9.75 29.62
C THR A 328 15.43 10.27 31.00
N ASP A 329 14.32 11.00 31.16
CA ASP A 329 13.94 11.64 32.42
C ASP A 329 12.59 11.10 32.94
N PRO A 330 12.58 10.08 33.82
CA PRO A 330 11.36 9.52 34.38
C PRO A 330 10.70 10.45 35.44
N ALA A 331 11.22 11.66 35.64
CA ALA A 331 10.81 12.57 36.71
C ALA A 331 10.50 13.99 36.19
N VAL A 332 9.55 14.11 35.25
CA VAL A 332 8.83 15.37 35.04
C VAL A 332 7.34 15.06 34.90
N ASP A 333 6.70 14.88 36.05
CA ASP A 333 5.28 15.18 36.27
C ASP A 333 5.16 15.99 37.57
#